data_AF-K1QUL6-F1
#
_entry.id   AF-K1QUL6-F1
#
_cell.length_a   1.000
_cell.length_b   1.000
_cell.length_c   1.000
_cell.angle_alpha   90.00
_cell.angle_beta   90.00
_cell.angle_gamma   90.00
#
_symmetry.space_group_name_H-M   'P 1'
#
loop_
_entity.id
_entity.type
_entity.pdbx_description
1 polymer ?
#
loop_
_entity_poly.entity_id
_entity_poly.type
_entity_poly.pdbx_seq_one_letter_code
_entity_poly.pdbx_strand_id
1 'polypeptide(L)'
;MNYIRTGISLFFEYDTPRIVHIQSKKVGVINRFIQFCIIGYVIGYAIIFKKGYQDFDNVQSVVTTKVKGIVMVNTTVHPDIQPIWDVADYIVPPQENNAFFVITNLIVTPNQSIGICPEDSTIHGSNCTVDKDCPAGTSLPVGNGVLTGKCDPDVSRCEIHAWCPVENGTTKAPKPAVLEESKKFTVFIKNNIEFPKYSVKRRNLPDNVSNDYLQSCRYDGGANSRCPIFTLQSIVEGANNDPADKYCPIFVLKDIVSGTGSRYDELFGQGGVIQIRIKWNCNLDLSVDKCLPEYSFRRLDSSTYKISKGYNFRYSRNFKDANGTEFRTLYKAYGIKFVISVSGQARKFAPVPFFTNVGSGLALLSIATIICDIVVLYILKARALYKEKKYLQVVGDDAYKAFPSAGKGRSGKDEENLIRLFVNCMTK
;
A
#
# COMPACT_ATOMS: atom_id res chain seq x y z
N MET A 1 -6.99 64.54 28.97
CA MET A 1 -8.30 63.89 28.78
C MET A 1 -8.76 63.83 27.32
N ASN A 2 -8.52 64.87 26.50
CA ASN A 2 -8.93 64.88 25.09
C ASN A 2 -8.19 63.84 24.22
N TYR A 3 -6.87 63.69 24.34
CA TYR A 3 -6.11 62.71 23.55
C TYR A 3 -6.51 61.24 23.79
N ILE A 4 -6.93 60.88 25.01
CA ILE A 4 -7.39 59.52 25.34
C ILE A 4 -8.77 59.27 24.72
N ARG A 5 -9.67 60.26 24.76
CA ARG A 5 -10.97 60.19 24.07
C ARG A 5 -10.81 60.08 22.55
N THR A 6 -9.90 60.83 21.97
CA THR A 6 -9.59 60.79 20.53
C THR A 6 -8.91 59.47 20.14
N GLY A 7 -8.03 58.93 20.99
CA GLY A 7 -7.41 57.62 20.76
C GLY A 7 -8.41 56.46 20.83
N ILE A 8 -9.38 56.53 21.74
CA ILE A 8 -10.46 55.55 21.84
C ILE A 8 -11.42 55.65 20.65
N SER A 9 -11.77 56.86 20.20
CA SER A 9 -12.64 57.03 19.02
C SER A 9 -11.99 56.47 17.76
N LEU A 10 -10.68 56.72 17.56
CA LEU A 10 -9.92 56.17 16.44
C LEU A 10 -9.81 54.63 16.51
N PHE A 11 -9.73 54.06 17.70
CA PHE A 11 -9.71 52.59 17.88
C PHE A 11 -11.05 51.92 17.55
N PHE A 12 -12.17 52.65 17.68
CA PHE A 12 -13.51 52.18 17.34
C PHE A 12 -14.02 52.67 15.97
N GLU A 13 -13.15 53.28 15.16
CA GLU A 13 -13.46 53.59 13.76
C GLU A 13 -13.41 52.31 12.91
N TYR A 14 -14.44 52.11 12.08
CA TYR A 14 -14.57 50.98 11.18
C TYR A 14 -14.52 51.46 9.72
N ASP A 15 -13.42 51.15 9.05
CA ASP A 15 -13.22 51.51 7.66
C ASP A 15 -14.01 50.60 6.71
N THR A 16 -14.81 51.21 5.84
CA THR A 16 -15.52 50.50 4.76
C THR A 16 -15.12 51.01 3.39
N PRO A 17 -14.83 50.13 2.42
CA PRO A 17 -14.55 50.56 1.06
C PRO A 17 -15.81 51.14 0.41
N ARG A 18 -15.66 52.22 -0.37
CA ARG A 18 -16.73 52.76 -1.20
C ARG A 18 -16.94 51.86 -2.42
N ILE A 19 -18.14 51.30 -2.56
CA ILE A 19 -18.47 50.33 -3.63
C ILE A 19 -19.25 51.01 -4.77
N VAL A 20 -18.91 50.69 -6.02
CA VAL A 20 -19.65 51.14 -7.21
C VAL A 20 -20.67 50.08 -7.62
N HIS A 21 -21.96 50.42 -7.58
CA HIS A 21 -23.03 49.50 -7.94
C HIS A 21 -23.37 49.58 -9.44
N ILE A 22 -23.02 48.54 -10.21
CA ILE A 22 -23.26 48.50 -11.66
C ILE A 22 -24.59 47.77 -11.95
N GLN A 23 -25.62 48.51 -12.37
CA GLN A 23 -26.91 47.94 -12.78
C GLN A 23 -26.88 47.50 -14.26
N SER A 24 -26.29 46.34 -14.54
CA SER A 24 -26.27 45.76 -15.89
C SER A 24 -26.57 44.26 -15.88
N LYS A 25 -27.61 43.84 -16.62
CA LYS A 25 -27.99 42.42 -16.71
C LYS A 25 -26.85 41.53 -17.24
N LYS A 26 -26.09 42.00 -18.24
CA LYS A 26 -24.99 41.24 -18.84
C LYS A 26 -23.85 40.99 -17.84
N VAL A 27 -23.45 42.03 -17.11
CA VAL A 27 -22.38 41.95 -16.10
C VAL A 27 -22.82 41.11 -14.90
N GLY A 28 -24.06 41.30 -14.45
CA GLY A 28 -24.65 40.50 -13.38
C GLY A 28 -24.68 38.99 -13.72
N VAL A 29 -25.10 38.63 -14.93
CA VAL A 29 -25.10 37.23 -15.39
C VAL A 29 -23.70 36.63 -15.41
N ILE A 30 -22.71 37.35 -15.94
CA ILE A 30 -21.31 36.89 -15.99
C ILE A 30 -20.77 36.66 -14.57
N ASN A 31 -20.97 37.62 -13.65
CA ASN A 31 -20.51 37.50 -12.27
C ASN A 31 -21.17 36.31 -11.55
N ARG A 32 -22.50 36.17 -11.66
CA ARG A 32 -23.23 35.05 -11.04
C ARG A 32 -22.83 33.70 -11.63
N PHE A 33 -22.56 33.63 -12.94
CA PHE A 33 -22.06 32.41 -13.57
C PHE A 33 -20.69 32.00 -13.03
N ILE A 34 -19.73 32.93 -12.96
CA ILE A 34 -18.39 32.64 -12.41
C ILE A 34 -18.49 32.20 -10.95
N GLN A 35 -19.29 32.90 -10.14
CA GLN A 35 -19.55 32.52 -8.74
C GLN A 35 -20.13 31.11 -8.64
N PHE A 36 -21.12 30.77 -9.48
CA PHE A 36 -21.72 29.44 -9.50
C PHE A 36 -20.71 28.34 -9.87
N CYS A 37 -19.84 28.60 -10.86
CA CYS A 37 -18.77 27.68 -11.22
C CYS A 37 -17.79 27.44 -10.07
N ILE A 38 -17.38 28.50 -9.36
CA ILE A 38 -16.47 28.38 -8.20
C ILE A 38 -17.16 27.62 -7.06
N ILE A 39 -18.40 27.97 -6.72
CA ILE A 39 -19.17 27.26 -5.68
C ILE A 39 -19.35 25.78 -6.05
N GLY A 40 -19.70 25.50 -7.30
CA GLY A 40 -19.81 24.14 -7.81
C GLY A 40 -18.51 23.35 -7.70
N TYR A 41 -17.37 23.98 -8.00
CA TYR A 41 -16.04 23.37 -7.81
C TYR A 41 -15.74 23.09 -6.33
N VAL A 42 -15.95 24.06 -5.44
CA VAL A 42 -15.68 23.90 -4.00
C VAL A 42 -16.55 22.80 -3.40
N ILE A 43 -17.86 22.83 -3.66
CA ILE A 43 -18.79 21.84 -3.10
C ILE A 43 -18.59 20.47 -3.76
N GLY A 44 -18.61 20.41 -5.09
CA GLY A 44 -18.56 19.15 -5.84
C GLY A 44 -17.20 18.46 -5.77
N TYR A 45 -16.12 19.19 -6.06
CA TYR A 45 -14.78 18.60 -6.13
C TYR A 45 -14.10 18.58 -4.75
N ALA A 46 -13.95 19.73 -4.08
CA ALA A 46 -13.16 19.80 -2.85
C ALA A 46 -13.85 19.13 -1.66
N ILE A 47 -15.14 19.42 -1.43
CA ILE A 47 -15.89 18.86 -0.30
C ILE A 47 -16.36 17.44 -0.62
N ILE A 48 -17.10 17.22 -1.70
CA ILE A 48 -17.75 15.92 -1.96
C ILE A 48 -16.77 14.88 -2.54
N PHE A 49 -16.04 15.19 -3.61
CA PHE A 49 -15.18 14.22 -4.31
C PHE A 49 -13.89 13.91 -3.53
N LYS A 50 -13.19 14.95 -3.06
CA LYS A 50 -11.96 14.81 -2.26
C LYS A 50 -12.22 14.53 -0.78
N LYS A 51 -13.48 14.55 -0.32
CA LYS A 51 -13.86 14.34 1.09
C LYS A 51 -13.13 15.29 2.04
N GLY A 52 -12.94 16.55 1.64
CA GLY A 52 -12.24 17.54 2.44
C GLY A 52 -12.87 17.88 3.80
N TYR A 53 -14.07 17.36 4.08
CA TYR A 53 -14.71 17.46 5.39
C TYR A 53 -14.29 16.34 6.37
N GLN A 54 -13.58 15.32 5.89
CA GLN A 54 -13.13 14.19 6.70
C GLN A 54 -11.65 14.33 7.05
N ASP A 55 -11.31 13.88 8.25
CA ASP A 55 -9.95 13.65 8.67
C ASP A 55 -9.61 12.16 8.49
N PHE A 56 -8.32 11.86 8.34
CA PHE A 56 -7.81 10.54 7.96
C PHE A 56 -6.94 9.98 9.07
N ASP A 57 -7.01 8.66 9.25
CA ASP A 57 -6.10 7.90 10.08
C ASP A 57 -5.61 6.66 9.33
N ASN A 58 -4.34 6.32 9.51
CA ASN A 58 -3.73 5.17 8.86
C ASN A 58 -3.89 3.94 9.76
N VAL A 59 -4.09 2.78 9.12
CA VAL A 59 -4.27 1.53 9.85
C VAL A 59 -2.97 1.05 10.50
N GLN A 60 -3.05 0.62 11.75
CA GLN A 60 -2.06 -0.24 12.40
C GLN A 60 -2.61 -1.67 12.41
N SER A 61 -1.78 -2.66 12.08
CA SER A 61 -2.26 -4.03 11.90
C SER A 61 -1.30 -5.09 12.40
N VAL A 62 -1.85 -6.20 12.89
CA VAL A 62 -1.13 -7.44 13.14
C VAL A 62 -1.81 -8.59 12.41
N VAL A 63 -1.01 -9.49 11.85
CA VAL A 63 -1.49 -10.67 11.14
C VAL A 63 -0.89 -11.91 11.77
N THR A 64 -1.73 -12.93 11.95
CA THR A 64 -1.33 -14.27 12.37
C THR A 64 -1.91 -15.28 11.38
N THR A 65 -1.14 -16.30 11.04
CA THR A 65 -1.52 -17.30 10.05
C THR A 65 -1.47 -18.69 10.67
N LYS A 66 -2.33 -19.58 10.18
CA LYS A 66 -2.31 -21.00 10.54
C LYS A 66 -2.65 -21.81 9.30
N VAL A 67 -1.67 -22.55 8.79
CA VAL A 67 -1.86 -23.45 7.66
C VAL A 67 -2.34 -24.81 8.19
N LYS A 68 -3.20 -25.47 7.42
CA LYS A 68 -3.66 -26.84 7.67
C LYS A 68 -3.65 -27.64 6.36
N GLY A 69 -3.16 -28.85 6.46
CA GLY A 69 -3.00 -29.77 5.34
C GLY A 69 -2.14 -30.95 5.77
N ILE A 70 -2.37 -32.10 5.13
CA ILE A 70 -1.52 -33.28 5.26
C ILE A 70 -1.34 -33.80 3.84
N VAL A 71 -0.13 -34.21 3.50
CA VAL A 71 0.15 -34.87 2.22
C VAL A 71 0.91 -36.16 2.45
N MET A 72 0.54 -37.17 1.68
CA MET A 72 1.26 -38.43 1.58
C MET A 72 2.10 -38.42 0.30
N VAL A 73 3.39 -38.68 0.43
CA VAL A 73 4.34 -38.78 -0.68
C VAL A 73 4.49 -40.25 -1.05
N ASN A 74 4.55 -40.53 -2.35
CA ASN A 74 4.82 -41.88 -2.84
C ASN A 74 6.30 -42.23 -2.68
N THR A 75 6.62 -43.00 -1.64
CA THR A 75 7.99 -43.42 -1.29
C THR A 75 8.64 -44.33 -2.32
N THR A 76 7.87 -44.98 -3.18
CA THR A 76 8.40 -45.78 -4.30
C THR A 76 9.14 -44.92 -5.33
N VAL A 77 8.71 -43.66 -5.48
CA VAL A 77 9.32 -42.68 -6.41
C VAL A 77 10.40 -41.85 -5.70
N HIS A 78 10.21 -41.59 -4.40
CA HIS A 78 11.11 -40.78 -3.58
C HIS A 78 11.46 -41.52 -2.28
N PRO A 79 12.44 -42.46 -2.32
CA PRO A 79 12.76 -43.30 -1.16
C PRO A 79 13.38 -42.53 0.00
N ASP A 80 14.09 -41.44 -0.28
CA ASP A 80 14.79 -40.60 0.72
C ASP A 80 13.87 -39.57 1.40
N ILE A 81 12.58 -39.55 1.02
CA ILE A 81 11.59 -38.59 1.51
C ILE A 81 10.61 -39.30 2.46
N GLN A 82 10.30 -38.66 3.58
CA GLN A 82 9.34 -39.19 4.53
C GLN A 82 7.94 -39.31 3.91
N PRO A 83 7.18 -40.38 4.20
CA PRO A 83 5.91 -40.66 3.53
C PRO A 83 4.80 -39.67 3.88
N ILE A 84 4.80 -39.10 5.08
CA ILE A 84 3.73 -38.21 5.58
C ILE A 84 4.35 -36.87 5.94
N TRP A 85 3.71 -35.80 5.50
CA TRP A 85 4.12 -34.43 5.79
C TRP A 85 2.95 -33.66 6.38
N ASP A 86 3.21 -33.03 7.53
CA ASP A 86 2.27 -32.14 8.19
C ASP A 86 2.78 -30.69 8.23
N VAL A 87 2.01 -29.83 8.90
CA VAL A 87 2.29 -28.39 9.01
C VAL A 87 3.69 -28.11 9.58
N ALA A 88 4.20 -28.94 10.49
CA ALA A 88 5.51 -28.74 11.09
C ALA A 88 6.67 -29.05 10.13
N ASP A 89 6.41 -29.88 9.12
CA ASP A 89 7.43 -30.26 8.14
C ASP A 89 7.51 -29.31 6.96
N TYR A 90 6.36 -28.90 6.40
CA TYR A 90 6.32 -28.10 5.17
C TYR A 90 6.25 -26.58 5.40
N ILE A 91 6.10 -26.10 6.64
CA ILE A 91 6.17 -24.65 6.97
C ILE A 91 7.49 -24.33 7.67
N VAL A 92 8.37 -23.62 6.98
CA VAL A 92 9.69 -23.24 7.50
C VAL A 92 10.01 -21.78 7.13
N PRO A 93 10.23 -20.87 8.11
CA PRO A 93 10.03 -21.07 9.54
C PRO A 93 8.53 -21.10 9.91
N PRO A 94 8.15 -21.75 11.03
CA PRO A 94 6.75 -21.81 11.48
C PRO A 94 6.20 -20.47 11.98
N GLN A 95 7.08 -19.51 12.31
CA GLN A 95 6.73 -18.18 12.78
C GLN A 95 7.45 -17.15 11.93
N GLU A 96 6.72 -16.52 11.01
CA GLU A 96 7.19 -15.38 10.23
C GLU A 96 6.19 -14.23 10.34
N ASN A 97 6.68 -13.02 10.56
CA ASN A 97 5.82 -11.84 10.68
C ASN A 97 5.25 -11.48 9.32
N ASN A 98 3.92 -11.40 9.23
CA ASN A 98 3.20 -11.03 8.01
C ASN A 98 3.56 -11.88 6.77
N ALA A 99 4.05 -13.10 6.97
CA ALA A 99 4.36 -14.00 5.89
C ALA A 99 4.29 -15.45 6.36
N PHE A 100 4.24 -16.37 5.41
CA PHE A 100 4.47 -17.79 5.66
C PHE A 100 5.00 -18.43 4.38
N PHE A 101 5.78 -19.48 4.53
CA PHE A 101 6.33 -20.23 3.42
C PHE A 101 5.79 -21.65 3.44
N VAL A 102 5.39 -22.15 2.28
CA VAL A 102 4.89 -23.52 2.10
C VAL A 102 5.83 -24.26 1.14
N ILE A 103 6.46 -25.33 1.63
CA ILE A 103 7.25 -26.25 0.79
C ILE A 103 6.31 -26.97 -0.18
N THR A 104 6.71 -26.99 -1.44
CA THR A 104 5.94 -27.61 -2.54
C THR A 104 6.74 -28.70 -3.22
N ASN A 105 8.06 -28.53 -3.27
CA ASN A 105 8.99 -29.43 -3.90
C ASN A 105 10.31 -29.41 -3.13
N LEU A 106 11.05 -30.50 -3.13
CA LEU A 106 12.32 -30.56 -2.41
C LEU A 106 13.30 -31.53 -3.06
N ILE A 107 14.58 -31.27 -2.81
CA ILE A 107 15.69 -32.19 -3.07
C ILE A 107 16.30 -32.51 -1.70
N VAL A 108 16.51 -33.80 -1.43
CA VAL A 108 17.06 -34.30 -0.17
C VAL A 108 18.43 -34.89 -0.42
N THR A 109 19.42 -34.50 0.39
CA THR A 109 20.72 -35.17 0.48
C THR A 109 20.82 -35.77 1.88
N PRO A 110 20.48 -37.07 2.04
CA PRO A 110 20.48 -37.73 3.34
C PRO A 110 21.91 -38.06 3.81
N ASN A 111 22.03 -38.31 5.12
CA ASN A 111 23.22 -38.92 5.74
C ASN A 111 24.54 -38.18 5.45
N GLN A 112 24.51 -36.85 5.39
CA GLN A 112 25.75 -36.09 5.30
C GLN A 112 26.52 -36.18 6.62
N SER A 113 27.80 -36.54 6.57
CA SER A 113 28.73 -36.52 7.69
C SER A 113 29.89 -35.57 7.40
N ILE A 114 30.54 -35.04 8.44
CA ILE A 114 31.77 -34.27 8.25
C ILE A 114 32.86 -35.23 7.76
N GLY A 115 33.46 -34.93 6.61
CA GLY A 115 34.46 -35.78 5.99
C GLY A 115 35.16 -35.11 4.82
N ILE A 116 35.88 -35.92 4.05
CA ILE A 116 36.56 -35.50 2.82
C ILE A 116 35.85 -36.13 1.64
N CYS A 117 35.47 -35.32 0.66
CA CYS A 117 34.85 -35.75 -0.59
C CYS A 117 35.17 -34.78 -1.72
N PRO A 118 35.04 -35.19 -3.00
CA PRO A 118 35.19 -34.27 -4.13
C PRO A 118 34.09 -33.18 -4.12
N GLU A 119 34.45 -31.98 -4.57
CA GLU A 119 33.53 -30.84 -4.73
C GLU A 119 32.53 -31.06 -5.90
N ASP A 120 31.38 -30.39 -5.83
CA ASP A 120 30.31 -30.53 -6.83
C ASP A 120 30.72 -30.07 -8.24
N SER A 121 30.18 -30.79 -9.21
CA SER A 121 30.51 -30.63 -10.62
C SER A 121 30.19 -29.24 -11.20
N THR A 122 29.26 -28.50 -10.59
CA THR A 122 28.77 -27.22 -11.09
C THR A 122 29.54 -26.01 -10.58
N ILE A 123 30.43 -26.20 -9.60
CA ILE A 123 31.17 -25.10 -8.98
C ILE A 123 32.35 -24.70 -9.86
N HIS A 124 32.38 -23.43 -10.27
CA HIS A 124 33.50 -22.87 -11.05
C HIS A 124 34.79 -22.84 -10.22
N GLY A 125 35.88 -23.37 -10.78
CA GLY A 125 37.18 -23.48 -10.11
C GLY A 125 37.36 -24.76 -9.28
N SER A 126 36.41 -25.71 -9.34
CA SER A 126 36.55 -27.03 -8.70
C SER A 126 37.22 -28.08 -9.58
N ASN A 127 37.32 -27.86 -10.89
CA ASN A 127 38.02 -28.75 -11.82
C ASN A 127 39.52 -28.72 -11.53
N CYS A 128 40.13 -29.90 -11.46
CA CYS A 128 41.57 -30.04 -11.29
C CYS A 128 42.09 -31.18 -12.15
N THR A 129 43.35 -31.07 -12.54
CA THR A 129 44.12 -32.15 -13.19
C THR A 129 45.31 -32.56 -12.34
N VAL A 130 45.84 -31.62 -11.54
CA VAL A 130 46.93 -31.84 -10.58
C VAL A 130 46.58 -31.24 -9.23
N ASP A 131 47.16 -31.77 -8.15
CA ASP A 131 46.95 -31.30 -6.77
C ASP A 131 47.22 -29.79 -6.59
N LYS A 132 48.13 -29.22 -7.39
CA LYS A 132 48.46 -27.79 -7.37
C LYS A 132 47.32 -26.88 -7.82
N ASP A 133 46.35 -27.40 -8.57
CA ASP A 133 45.17 -26.64 -8.99
C ASP A 133 44.23 -26.36 -7.80
N CYS A 134 44.39 -27.11 -6.71
CA CYS A 134 43.58 -27.02 -5.49
C CYS A 134 44.41 -26.39 -4.36
N PRO A 135 44.33 -25.06 -4.14
CA PRO A 135 45.07 -24.42 -3.06
C PRO A 135 44.51 -24.82 -1.69
N ALA A 136 45.32 -25.58 -0.93
CA ALA A 136 44.95 -26.09 0.39
C ALA A 136 44.58 -24.96 1.38
N GLY A 137 43.56 -25.21 2.20
CA GLY A 137 43.11 -24.28 3.24
C GLY A 137 42.30 -23.09 2.73
N THR A 138 42.02 -23.02 1.43
CA THR A 138 41.17 -21.98 0.84
C THR A 138 39.77 -22.53 0.52
N SER A 139 38.78 -21.64 0.39
CA SER A 139 37.41 -21.99 0.01
C SER A 139 37.00 -21.24 -1.25
N LEU A 140 36.29 -21.91 -2.15
CA LEU A 140 35.72 -21.26 -3.33
C LEU A 140 34.52 -20.37 -2.92
N PRO A 141 34.28 -19.21 -3.56
CA PRO A 141 33.19 -18.30 -3.18
C PRO A 141 31.78 -18.89 -3.17
N VAL A 142 31.52 -19.92 -3.99
CA VAL A 142 30.25 -20.67 -4.05
C VAL A 142 30.47 -22.15 -3.71
N GLY A 143 31.63 -22.48 -3.12
CA GLY A 143 31.99 -23.84 -2.76
C GLY A 143 31.25 -24.33 -1.52
N ASN A 144 31.22 -25.65 -1.35
CA ASN A 144 30.53 -26.31 -0.24
C ASN A 144 31.45 -26.56 0.98
N GLY A 145 32.77 -26.38 0.82
CA GLY A 145 33.76 -26.64 1.87
C GLY A 145 35.13 -26.01 1.63
N VAL A 146 36.10 -26.46 2.42
CA VAL A 146 37.50 -26.00 2.39
C VAL A 146 38.35 -27.00 1.61
N LEU A 147 39.16 -26.53 0.66
CA LEU A 147 40.02 -27.36 -0.18
C LEU A 147 41.12 -28.04 0.65
N THR A 148 41.30 -29.35 0.48
CA THR A 148 42.34 -30.13 1.20
C THR A 148 43.72 -30.00 0.57
N GLY A 149 43.79 -29.59 -0.70
CA GLY A 149 45.04 -29.54 -1.47
C GLY A 149 45.24 -30.70 -2.43
N LYS A 150 44.28 -31.61 -2.55
CA LYS A 150 44.36 -32.79 -3.40
C LYS A 150 43.30 -32.77 -4.50
N CYS A 151 43.65 -33.34 -5.64
CA CYS A 151 42.75 -33.55 -6.77
C CYS A 151 42.29 -35.02 -6.79
N ASP A 152 40.98 -35.25 -6.74
CA ASP A 152 40.39 -36.57 -6.95
C ASP A 152 40.50 -36.94 -8.44
N PRO A 153 41.26 -37.99 -8.81
CA PRO A 153 41.50 -38.35 -10.20
C PRO A 153 40.27 -38.98 -10.87
N ASP A 154 39.36 -39.61 -10.12
CA ASP A 154 38.20 -40.32 -10.67
C ASP A 154 37.13 -39.35 -11.16
N VAL A 155 36.95 -38.23 -10.44
CA VAL A 155 35.95 -37.19 -10.76
C VAL A 155 36.62 -35.96 -11.40
N SER A 156 37.95 -35.85 -11.34
CA SER A 156 38.75 -34.69 -11.74
C SER A 156 38.31 -33.41 -11.02
N ARG A 157 38.10 -33.52 -9.70
CA ARG A 157 37.62 -32.44 -8.82
C ARG A 157 38.46 -32.31 -7.57
N CYS A 158 38.61 -31.08 -7.09
CA CYS A 158 39.31 -30.84 -5.85
C CYS A 158 38.59 -31.51 -4.67
N GLU A 159 39.36 -32.18 -3.82
CA GLU A 159 38.88 -32.68 -2.54
C GLU A 159 38.62 -31.51 -1.58
N ILE A 160 37.49 -31.59 -0.88
CA ILE A 160 37.09 -30.62 0.13
C ILE A 160 36.79 -31.31 1.47
N HIS A 161 37.11 -30.62 2.55
CA HIS A 161 36.63 -30.97 3.90
C HIS A 161 35.29 -30.28 4.14
N ALA A 162 34.21 -31.06 4.16
CA ALA A 162 32.83 -30.56 4.12
C ALA A 162 31.83 -31.57 4.69
N TRP A 163 30.55 -31.25 4.56
CA TRP A 163 29.45 -32.21 4.76
C TRP A 163 29.31 -33.09 3.52
N CYS A 164 29.74 -34.35 3.66
CA CYS A 164 29.85 -35.32 2.58
C CYS A 164 28.77 -36.40 2.68
N PRO A 165 28.16 -36.83 1.57
CA PRO A 165 28.38 -36.34 0.21
C PRO A 165 27.77 -34.95 -0.01
N VAL A 166 28.41 -34.13 -0.85
CA VAL A 166 27.86 -32.81 -1.22
C VAL A 166 26.57 -32.94 -2.05
N GLU A 167 25.73 -31.91 -2.02
CA GLU A 167 24.55 -31.86 -2.89
C GLU A 167 25.00 -31.83 -4.36
N ASN A 168 24.48 -32.76 -5.17
CA ASN A 168 24.73 -32.75 -6.60
C ASN A 168 23.97 -31.58 -7.26
N GLY A 169 24.71 -30.58 -7.72
CA GLY A 169 24.20 -29.34 -8.31
C GLY A 169 23.52 -29.54 -9.67
N THR A 170 23.73 -30.68 -10.33
CA THR A 170 23.04 -31.03 -11.59
C THR A 170 21.62 -31.54 -11.36
N THR A 171 21.29 -31.94 -10.12
CA THR A 171 19.98 -32.45 -9.74
C THR A 171 18.93 -31.36 -9.91
N LYS A 172 18.00 -31.58 -10.84
CA LYS A 172 16.86 -30.69 -11.05
C LYS A 172 15.74 -31.05 -10.08
N ALA A 173 14.99 -30.04 -9.67
CA ALA A 173 13.81 -30.25 -8.85
C ALA A 173 12.84 -31.22 -9.56
N PRO A 174 12.28 -32.22 -8.85
CA PRO A 174 11.38 -33.21 -9.43
C PRO A 174 10.20 -32.57 -10.17
N LYS A 175 9.77 -33.22 -11.26
CA LYS A 175 8.56 -32.88 -12.02
C LYS A 175 7.77 -34.17 -12.26
N PRO A 176 6.54 -34.32 -11.72
CA PRO A 176 5.77 -33.36 -10.92
C PRO A 176 6.40 -33.02 -9.56
N ALA A 177 5.91 -31.97 -8.91
CA ALA A 177 6.39 -31.55 -7.59
C ALA A 177 6.07 -32.61 -6.52
N VAL A 178 6.99 -32.80 -5.56
CA VAL A 178 6.87 -33.85 -4.53
C VAL A 178 5.58 -33.72 -3.70
N LEU A 179 5.20 -32.50 -3.31
CA LEU A 179 3.99 -32.24 -2.50
C LEU A 179 2.85 -31.74 -3.40
N GLU A 180 2.41 -32.51 -4.40
CA GLU A 180 1.38 -32.05 -5.35
C GLU A 180 0.04 -31.67 -4.67
N GLU A 181 -0.36 -32.43 -3.65
CA GLU A 181 -1.63 -32.23 -2.93
C GLU A 181 -1.64 -30.99 -2.00
N SER A 182 -0.51 -30.29 -1.88
CA SER A 182 -0.44 -28.98 -1.22
C SER A 182 -1.42 -27.95 -1.81
N LYS A 183 -1.99 -28.21 -3.01
CA LYS A 183 -3.03 -27.38 -3.66
C LYS A 183 -4.29 -27.27 -2.85
N LYS A 184 -4.61 -28.30 -2.08
CA LYS A 184 -5.80 -28.40 -1.24
C LYS A 184 -5.57 -27.86 0.16
N PHE A 185 -4.34 -27.44 0.49
CA PHE A 185 -4.06 -26.90 1.82
C PHE A 185 -4.85 -25.61 2.03
N THR A 186 -5.20 -25.40 3.29
CA THR A 186 -5.95 -24.22 3.72
C THR A 186 -5.08 -23.35 4.61
N VAL A 187 -5.23 -22.04 4.51
CA VAL A 187 -4.62 -21.08 5.41
C VAL A 187 -5.71 -20.25 6.07
N PHE A 188 -5.70 -20.24 7.40
CA PHE A 188 -6.48 -19.34 8.20
C PHE A 188 -5.66 -18.08 8.48
N ILE A 189 -6.17 -16.93 8.04
CA ILE A 189 -5.54 -15.63 8.25
C ILE A 189 -6.36 -14.84 9.26
N LYS A 190 -5.78 -14.58 10.43
CA LYS A 190 -6.37 -13.69 11.43
C LYS A 190 -5.66 -12.34 11.38
N ASN A 191 -6.39 -11.32 10.97
CA ASN A 191 -5.91 -9.95 10.91
C ASN A 191 -6.69 -9.08 11.90
N ASN A 192 -5.96 -8.46 12.83
CA ASN A 192 -6.50 -7.42 13.70
C ASN A 192 -5.95 -6.07 13.24
N ILE A 193 -6.82 -5.06 13.23
CA ILE A 193 -6.49 -3.69 12.86
C ILE A 193 -6.96 -2.70 13.92
N GLU A 194 -6.26 -1.59 14.00
CA GLU A 194 -6.58 -0.45 14.84
C GLU A 194 -6.37 0.85 14.06
N PHE A 195 -7.29 1.79 14.25
CA PHE A 195 -7.13 3.20 13.86
C PHE A 195 -6.93 4.01 15.14
N PRO A 196 -5.68 4.26 15.57
CA PRO A 196 -5.38 4.82 16.88
C PRO A 196 -6.04 6.17 17.14
N LYS A 197 -6.12 7.04 16.11
CA LYS A 197 -6.71 8.38 16.21
C LYS A 197 -8.19 8.33 16.58
N TYR A 198 -8.89 7.29 16.13
CA TYR A 198 -10.32 7.10 16.40
C TYR A 198 -10.59 6.02 17.45
N SER A 199 -9.55 5.36 17.97
CA SER A 199 -9.65 4.22 18.90
C SER A 199 -10.59 3.11 18.41
N VAL A 200 -10.64 2.89 17.08
CA VAL A 200 -11.48 1.86 16.46
C VAL A 200 -10.64 0.62 16.21
N LYS A 201 -11.03 -0.50 16.83
CA LYS A 201 -10.42 -1.82 16.62
C LYS A 201 -11.37 -2.71 15.83
N ARG A 202 -10.83 -3.40 14.82
CA ARG A 202 -11.58 -4.38 14.02
C ARG A 202 -10.73 -5.61 13.76
N ARG A 203 -11.40 -6.69 13.38
CA ARG A 203 -10.78 -7.93 12.93
C ARG A 203 -11.48 -8.39 11.67
N ASN A 204 -10.78 -9.20 10.87
CA ASN A 204 -11.30 -9.72 9.61
C ASN A 204 -12.32 -10.87 9.78
N LEU A 205 -12.73 -11.18 11.01
CA LEU A 205 -13.82 -12.10 11.29
C LEU A 205 -15.03 -11.28 11.75
N PRO A 206 -16.22 -11.46 11.17
CA PRO A 206 -17.42 -10.81 11.67
C PRO A 206 -17.70 -11.22 13.11
N ASP A 207 -18.23 -10.31 13.92
CA ASP A 207 -18.43 -10.52 15.37
C ASP A 207 -19.55 -11.54 15.68
N ASN A 208 -20.46 -11.80 14.73
CA ASN A 208 -21.61 -12.70 14.87
C ASN A 208 -21.37 -14.12 14.31
N VAL A 209 -20.12 -14.57 14.26
CA VAL A 209 -19.75 -15.84 13.62
C VAL A 209 -19.50 -16.93 14.67
N SER A 210 -20.18 -18.07 14.50
CA SER A 210 -20.01 -19.26 15.35
C SER A 210 -18.75 -20.05 15.00
N ASN A 211 -18.33 -20.94 15.92
CA ASN A 211 -17.22 -21.84 15.65
C ASN A 211 -17.51 -22.83 14.51
N ASP A 212 -18.78 -23.17 14.28
CA ASP A 212 -19.21 -24.09 13.23
C ASP A 212 -19.00 -23.49 11.84
N TYR A 213 -19.24 -22.18 11.68
CA TYR A 213 -18.95 -21.47 10.44
C TYR A 213 -17.45 -21.54 10.09
N LEU A 214 -16.56 -21.42 11.08
CA LEU A 214 -15.11 -21.51 10.83
C LEU A 214 -14.65 -22.91 10.44
N GLN A 215 -15.47 -23.95 10.64
CA GLN A 215 -15.12 -25.30 10.20
C GLN A 215 -15.42 -25.49 8.71
N SER A 216 -16.55 -24.95 8.24
CA SER A 216 -17.06 -25.15 6.88
C SER A 216 -16.70 -24.03 5.90
N CYS A 217 -16.57 -22.77 6.34
CA CYS A 217 -16.41 -21.66 5.41
C CYS A 217 -15.13 -21.75 4.59
N ARG A 218 -15.22 -21.39 3.31
CA ARG A 218 -14.07 -21.23 2.42
C ARG A 218 -14.25 -19.94 1.65
N TYR A 219 -13.17 -19.18 1.50
CA TYR A 219 -13.20 -17.96 0.70
C TYR A 219 -13.45 -18.28 -0.77
N ASP A 220 -14.53 -17.74 -1.32
CA ASP A 220 -15.02 -18.02 -2.68
C ASP A 220 -14.64 -16.94 -3.71
N GLY A 221 -14.05 -15.82 -3.27
CA GLY A 221 -13.70 -14.71 -4.14
C GLY A 221 -14.92 -13.89 -4.53
N GLY A 222 -15.14 -12.77 -3.84
CA GLY A 222 -16.32 -11.92 -4.07
C GLY A 222 -16.49 -11.41 -5.52
N ALA A 223 -17.69 -10.87 -5.79
CA ALA A 223 -18.30 -10.45 -7.08
C ALA A 223 -17.46 -9.74 -8.18
N ASN A 224 -16.18 -9.43 -7.96
CA ASN A 224 -15.26 -8.93 -8.98
C ASN A 224 -14.23 -9.98 -9.45
N SER A 225 -14.33 -11.23 -8.98
CA SER A 225 -13.59 -12.34 -9.57
C SER A 225 -14.22 -12.66 -10.94
N ARG A 226 -13.59 -12.19 -12.02
CA ARG A 226 -14.07 -12.36 -13.42
C ARG A 226 -14.16 -13.82 -13.90
N CYS A 227 -13.95 -14.80 -13.02
CA CYS A 227 -14.17 -16.21 -13.26
C CYS A 227 -14.84 -16.83 -12.02
N PRO A 228 -16.12 -17.21 -12.08
CA PRO A 228 -16.64 -18.20 -11.14
C PRO A 228 -15.98 -19.54 -11.49
N ILE A 229 -14.96 -19.95 -10.73
CA ILE A 229 -14.37 -21.28 -10.87
C ILE A 229 -15.27 -22.26 -10.12
N PHE A 230 -16.27 -22.81 -10.82
CA PHE A 230 -17.01 -23.95 -10.30
C PHE A 230 -16.11 -25.18 -10.40
N THR A 231 -15.71 -25.74 -9.26
CA THR A 231 -15.15 -27.09 -9.24
C THR A 231 -16.30 -28.10 -9.20
N LEU A 232 -16.13 -29.29 -9.78
CA LEU A 232 -17.12 -30.36 -9.65
C LEU A 232 -17.42 -30.66 -8.17
N GLN A 233 -16.43 -30.48 -7.30
CA GLN A 233 -16.57 -30.61 -5.85
C GLN A 233 -17.50 -29.54 -5.24
N SER A 234 -17.41 -28.27 -5.65
CA SER A 234 -18.34 -27.22 -5.18
C SER A 234 -19.78 -27.42 -5.66
N ILE A 235 -20.00 -28.15 -6.76
CA ILE A 235 -21.34 -28.49 -7.27
C ILE A 235 -21.93 -29.70 -6.52
N VAL A 236 -21.09 -30.67 -6.14
CA VAL A 236 -21.52 -31.89 -5.43
C VAL A 236 -21.68 -31.64 -3.92
N GLU A 237 -20.90 -30.75 -3.32
CA GLU A 237 -20.94 -30.44 -1.88
C GLU A 237 -21.99 -29.38 -1.50
N GLY A 238 -22.83 -28.92 -2.44
CA GLY A 238 -23.88 -27.95 -2.14
C GLY A 238 -23.31 -26.64 -1.58
N ALA A 239 -22.34 -26.04 -2.28
CA ALA A 239 -21.83 -24.72 -1.94
C ALA A 239 -22.97 -23.70 -2.03
N ASN A 240 -23.63 -23.46 -0.90
CA ASN A 240 -24.48 -22.31 -0.70
C ASN A 240 -23.56 -21.10 -0.88
N ASN A 241 -23.72 -20.36 -1.98
CA ASN A 241 -23.04 -19.08 -2.19
C ASN A 241 -23.61 -18.07 -1.17
N ASP A 242 -23.27 -18.23 0.10
CA ASP A 242 -23.64 -17.31 1.17
C ASP A 242 -22.83 -16.02 0.96
N PRO A 243 -23.48 -14.84 0.86
CA PRO A 243 -22.77 -13.56 0.80
C PRO A 243 -21.72 -13.35 1.91
N ALA A 244 -21.81 -14.09 3.01
CA ALA A 244 -20.84 -14.09 4.11
C ALA A 244 -19.46 -14.68 3.74
N ASP A 245 -19.39 -15.64 2.80
CA ASP A 245 -18.15 -16.37 2.48
C ASP A 245 -17.09 -15.51 1.79
N LYS A 246 -17.51 -14.38 1.21
CA LYS A 246 -16.62 -13.29 0.78
C LYS A 246 -15.69 -12.79 1.89
N TYR A 247 -16.09 -12.93 3.15
CA TYR A 247 -15.31 -12.48 4.31
C TYR A 247 -14.68 -13.64 5.08
N CYS A 248 -14.83 -14.88 4.62
CA CYS A 248 -14.24 -16.04 5.27
C CYS A 248 -12.71 -15.90 5.32
N PRO A 249 -12.08 -16.04 6.50
CA PRO A 249 -10.64 -15.91 6.69
C PRO A 249 -9.85 -17.17 6.30
N ILE A 250 -10.52 -18.21 5.78
CA ILE A 250 -9.93 -19.49 5.39
C ILE A 250 -9.82 -19.55 3.88
N PHE A 251 -8.59 -19.64 3.39
CA PHE A 251 -8.27 -19.62 1.97
C PHE A 251 -7.66 -20.95 1.55
N VAL A 252 -8.05 -21.48 0.40
CA VAL A 252 -7.36 -22.62 -0.22
C VAL A 252 -6.16 -22.08 -1.01
N LEU A 253 -5.00 -22.73 -0.89
CA LEU A 253 -3.77 -22.24 -1.55
C LEU A 253 -3.92 -22.18 -3.07
N LYS A 254 -4.61 -23.16 -3.67
CA LYS A 254 -4.93 -23.15 -5.10
C LYS A 254 -5.69 -21.89 -5.51
N ASP A 255 -6.68 -21.47 -4.73
CA ASP A 255 -7.55 -20.34 -5.08
C ASP A 255 -6.79 -19.00 -4.96
N ILE A 256 -5.88 -18.89 -3.98
CA ILE A 256 -4.98 -17.74 -3.88
C ILE A 256 -4.11 -17.63 -5.15
N VAL A 257 -3.51 -18.74 -5.58
CA VAL A 257 -2.63 -18.77 -6.76
C VAL A 257 -3.42 -18.46 -8.03
N SER A 258 -4.59 -19.07 -8.21
CA SER A 258 -5.49 -18.79 -9.33
C SER A 258 -5.99 -17.35 -9.33
N GLY A 259 -6.21 -16.74 -8.16
CA GLY A 259 -6.55 -15.33 -8.01
C GLY A 259 -5.48 -14.35 -8.51
N THR A 260 -4.22 -14.79 -8.66
CA THR A 260 -3.16 -13.99 -9.30
C THR A 260 -3.18 -14.05 -10.83
N GLY A 261 -3.98 -14.95 -11.42
CA GLY A 261 -3.94 -15.29 -12.85
C GLY A 261 -2.81 -16.24 -13.24
N SER A 262 -2.05 -16.78 -12.27
CA SER A 262 -0.95 -17.71 -12.52
C SER A 262 -1.42 -19.16 -12.55
N ARG A 263 -0.73 -20.00 -13.33
CA ARG A 263 -0.93 -21.46 -13.31
C ARG A 263 -0.26 -22.07 -12.10
N TYR A 264 -0.98 -22.97 -11.44
CA TYR A 264 -0.51 -23.67 -10.25
C TYR A 264 0.76 -24.51 -10.51
N ASP A 265 0.77 -25.28 -11.60
CA ASP A 265 1.85 -26.24 -11.92
C ASP A 265 3.23 -25.59 -12.09
N GLU A 266 3.27 -24.33 -12.55
CA GLU A 266 4.51 -23.61 -12.80
C GLU A 266 5.16 -23.11 -11.51
N LEU A 267 4.36 -22.66 -10.54
CA LEU A 267 4.86 -22.14 -9.26
C LEU A 267 5.32 -23.25 -8.33
N PHE A 268 4.68 -24.42 -8.32
CA PHE A 268 5.00 -25.47 -7.35
C PHE A 268 6.29 -26.22 -7.68
N GLY A 269 6.72 -26.22 -8.94
CA GLY A 269 7.99 -26.83 -9.34
C GLY A 269 9.22 -26.02 -8.94
N GLN A 270 9.19 -24.70 -9.09
CA GLN A 270 10.34 -23.79 -8.89
C GLN A 270 10.20 -22.85 -7.69
N GLY A 271 9.01 -22.79 -7.10
CA GLY A 271 8.64 -21.82 -6.09
C GLY A 271 8.26 -20.45 -6.67
N GLY A 272 7.87 -19.54 -5.78
CA GLY A 272 7.55 -18.16 -6.13
C GLY A 272 7.10 -17.33 -4.92
N VAL A 273 6.72 -16.09 -5.15
CA VAL A 273 6.34 -15.15 -4.10
C VAL A 273 4.99 -14.53 -4.43
N ILE A 274 4.00 -14.75 -3.56
CA ILE A 274 2.64 -14.24 -3.71
C ILE A 274 2.35 -13.24 -2.60
N GLN A 275 1.80 -12.09 -2.97
CA GLN A 275 1.26 -11.11 -2.06
C GLN A 275 -0.24 -11.33 -1.85
N ILE A 276 -0.63 -11.45 -0.59
CA ILE A 276 -2.02 -11.36 -0.14
C ILE A 276 -2.23 -9.95 0.41
N ARG A 277 -3.00 -9.13 -0.29
CA ARG A 277 -3.26 -7.75 0.13
C ARG A 277 -4.63 -7.66 0.78
N ILE A 278 -4.65 -7.19 2.02
CA ILE A 278 -5.86 -6.92 2.82
C ILE A 278 -6.04 -5.41 2.90
N LYS A 279 -7.11 -4.89 2.30
CA LYS A 279 -7.40 -3.47 2.27
C LYS A 279 -8.56 -3.10 3.19
N TRP A 280 -8.34 -2.11 4.05
CA TRP A 280 -9.33 -1.57 4.97
C TRP A 280 -9.62 -0.10 4.64
N ASN A 281 -10.64 0.17 3.84
CA ASN A 281 -11.06 1.53 3.52
C ASN A 281 -12.37 1.85 4.23
N CYS A 282 -12.26 2.48 5.41
CA CYS A 282 -13.38 2.59 6.32
C CYS A 282 -13.89 4.03 6.38
N ASN A 283 -15.20 4.19 6.19
CA ASN A 283 -15.89 5.44 6.44
C ASN A 283 -16.64 5.34 7.77
N LEU A 284 -16.06 5.90 8.82
CA LEU A 284 -16.58 5.84 10.18
C LEU A 284 -17.81 6.73 10.40
N ASP A 285 -18.17 7.58 9.43
CA ASP A 285 -19.40 8.40 9.48
C ASP A 285 -20.67 7.56 9.25
N LEU A 286 -20.56 6.41 8.59
CA LEU A 286 -21.70 5.55 8.28
C LEU A 286 -21.97 4.55 9.41
N SER A 287 -21.04 3.61 9.59
CA SER A 287 -21.06 2.64 10.68
C SER A 287 -19.70 1.96 10.72
N VAL A 288 -19.26 1.62 11.93
CA VAL A 288 -18.05 0.84 12.17
C VAL A 288 -18.19 -0.59 11.63
N ASP A 289 -19.40 -1.15 11.58
CA ASP A 289 -19.64 -2.52 11.11
C ASP A 289 -19.44 -2.67 9.60
N LYS A 290 -19.64 -1.60 8.84
CA LYS A 290 -19.39 -1.55 7.39
C LYS A 290 -17.90 -1.44 7.04
N CYS A 291 -17.03 -1.29 8.03
CA CYS A 291 -15.57 -1.40 7.87
C CYS A 291 -15.23 -2.89 7.72
N LEU A 292 -15.14 -3.35 6.47
CA LEU A 292 -14.88 -4.75 6.10
C LEU A 292 -13.60 -4.85 5.25
N PRO A 293 -12.88 -5.98 5.33
CA PRO A 293 -11.66 -6.17 4.56
C PRO A 293 -11.97 -6.49 3.09
N GLU A 294 -11.12 -5.99 2.20
CA GLU A 294 -11.06 -6.40 0.80
C GLU A 294 -9.78 -7.18 0.55
N TYR A 295 -9.91 -8.42 0.05
CA TYR A 295 -8.77 -9.28 -0.29
C TYR A 295 -8.42 -9.17 -1.76
N SER A 296 -7.13 -9.13 -2.07
CA SER A 296 -6.61 -9.20 -3.43
C SER A 296 -5.30 -9.96 -3.44
N PHE A 297 -5.02 -10.65 -4.54
CA PHE A 297 -3.84 -11.51 -4.68
C PHE A 297 -3.00 -11.04 -5.85
N ARG A 298 -1.68 -11.04 -5.68
CA ARG A 298 -0.74 -10.63 -6.72
C ARG A 298 0.53 -11.45 -6.64
N ARG A 299 1.04 -11.92 -7.77
CA ARG A 299 2.39 -12.50 -7.83
C ARG A 299 3.44 -11.37 -7.80
N LEU A 300 4.42 -11.45 -6.91
CA LEU A 300 5.49 -10.46 -6.76
C LEU A 300 6.73 -10.80 -7.58
N ASP A 301 7.04 -12.09 -7.72
CA ASP A 301 8.13 -12.56 -8.57
C ASP A 301 7.71 -12.62 -10.04
N SER A 302 8.63 -12.31 -10.96
CA SER A 302 8.34 -12.42 -12.40
C SER A 302 8.84 -13.75 -12.95
N SER A 303 7.95 -14.52 -13.58
CA SER A 303 8.32 -15.72 -14.34
C SER A 303 9.16 -15.43 -15.59
N THR A 304 9.19 -14.15 -16.03
CA THR A 304 9.92 -13.71 -17.22
C THR A 304 11.41 -13.49 -16.99
N TYR A 305 11.88 -13.52 -15.74
CA TYR A 305 13.30 -13.35 -15.45
C TYR A 305 14.12 -14.51 -16.02
N LYS A 306 15.26 -14.19 -16.65
CA LYS A 306 16.13 -15.19 -17.28
C LYS A 306 16.98 -15.96 -16.26
N ILE A 307 17.29 -15.35 -15.11
CA ILE A 307 18.17 -15.87 -14.06
C ILE A 307 17.37 -15.95 -12.75
N SER A 308 17.63 -16.96 -11.93
CA SER A 308 17.01 -17.17 -10.61
C SER A 308 15.47 -17.16 -10.65
N LYS A 309 14.89 -18.09 -11.43
CA LYS A 309 13.44 -18.29 -11.46
C LYS A 309 12.96 -18.97 -10.17
N GLY A 310 11.88 -18.42 -9.61
CA GLY A 310 11.19 -18.96 -8.45
C GLY A 310 11.82 -18.61 -7.11
N TYR A 311 11.60 -19.45 -6.10
CA TYR A 311 12.06 -19.22 -4.74
C TYR A 311 12.45 -20.55 -4.08
N ASN A 312 13.68 -20.60 -3.56
CA ASN A 312 14.22 -21.76 -2.87
C ASN A 312 15.19 -21.35 -1.75
N PHE A 313 15.39 -22.24 -0.79
CA PHE A 313 16.44 -22.13 0.22
C PHE A 313 16.88 -23.51 0.70
N ARG A 314 17.97 -23.54 1.46
CA ARG A 314 18.51 -24.75 2.07
C ARG A 314 18.39 -24.70 3.58
N TYR A 315 18.06 -25.83 4.19
CA TYR A 315 18.10 -26.03 5.64
C TYR A 315 18.53 -27.47 5.94
N SER A 316 18.99 -27.74 7.15
CA SER A 316 19.37 -29.10 7.56
C SER A 316 18.66 -29.55 8.82
N ARG A 317 18.44 -30.85 8.94
CA ARG A 317 18.07 -31.52 10.19
C ARG A 317 19.28 -32.33 10.66
N ASN A 318 19.79 -32.05 11.86
CA ASN A 318 20.98 -32.70 12.40
C ASN A 318 20.58 -33.83 13.35
N PHE A 319 21.35 -34.91 13.32
CA PHE A 319 21.14 -36.15 14.06
C PHE A 319 22.47 -36.64 14.64
N LYS A 320 22.39 -37.56 15.60
CA LYS A 320 23.55 -38.25 16.18
C LYS A 320 23.31 -39.75 16.12
N ASP A 321 24.34 -40.49 15.70
CA ASP A 321 24.32 -41.94 15.72
C ASP A 321 24.63 -42.49 17.12
N ALA A 322 24.44 -43.79 17.35
CA ALA A 322 24.71 -44.47 18.62
C ALA A 322 26.16 -44.28 19.10
N ASN A 323 27.09 -44.11 18.16
CA ASN A 323 28.51 -43.86 18.43
C ASN A 323 28.84 -42.38 18.73
N GLY A 324 27.84 -41.50 18.75
CA GLY A 324 28.01 -40.06 18.98
C GLY A 324 28.42 -39.26 17.74
N THR A 325 28.61 -39.90 16.59
CA THR A 325 28.94 -39.24 15.32
C THR A 325 27.76 -38.39 14.84
N GLU A 326 28.03 -37.12 14.54
CA GLU A 326 27.03 -36.19 14.01
C GLU A 326 26.85 -36.39 12.50
N PHE A 327 25.60 -36.50 12.08
CA PHE A 327 25.21 -36.50 10.67
C PHE A 327 24.01 -35.58 10.46
N ARG A 328 23.75 -35.18 9.21
CA ARG A 328 22.60 -34.35 8.88
C ARG A 328 21.95 -34.76 7.58
N THR A 329 20.67 -34.43 7.48
CA THR A 329 19.95 -34.45 6.21
C THR A 329 19.83 -33.02 5.72
N LEU A 330 20.37 -32.73 4.53
CA LEU A 330 20.25 -31.44 3.87
C LEU A 330 19.00 -31.42 3.00
N TYR A 331 18.20 -30.37 3.14
CA TYR A 331 17.00 -30.13 2.36
C TYR A 331 17.21 -28.87 1.52
N LYS A 332 17.01 -28.98 0.22
CA LYS A 332 16.82 -27.84 -0.67
C LYS A 332 15.34 -27.73 -1.00
N ALA A 333 14.68 -26.80 -0.34
CA ALA A 333 13.25 -26.61 -0.44
C ALA A 333 12.91 -25.57 -1.50
N TYR A 334 11.96 -25.92 -2.35
CA TYR A 334 11.28 -25.02 -3.28
C TYR A 334 9.84 -24.85 -2.79
N GLY A 335 9.33 -23.64 -2.91
CA GLY A 335 7.98 -23.40 -2.42
C GLY A 335 7.47 -22.00 -2.66
N ILE A 336 6.26 -21.76 -2.16
CA ILE A 336 5.63 -20.45 -2.30
C ILE A 336 5.75 -19.70 -0.99
N LYS A 337 6.33 -18.50 -1.08
CA LYS A 337 6.31 -17.52 0.00
C LYS A 337 5.09 -16.62 -0.15
N PHE A 338 4.19 -16.68 0.82
CA PHE A 338 3.03 -15.79 0.90
C PHE A 338 3.36 -14.61 1.81
N VAL A 339 3.31 -13.39 1.27
CA VAL A 339 3.55 -12.15 2.00
C VAL A 339 2.22 -11.42 2.17
N ILE A 340 1.85 -11.13 3.40
CA ILE A 340 0.58 -10.48 3.72
C ILE A 340 0.84 -8.99 3.91
N SER A 341 0.21 -8.17 3.07
CA SER A 341 0.30 -6.71 3.15
C SER A 341 -1.06 -6.15 3.55
N VAL A 342 -1.11 -5.49 4.70
CA VAL A 342 -2.31 -4.80 5.17
C VAL A 342 -2.15 -3.31 4.86
N SER A 343 -3.16 -2.72 4.25
CA SER A 343 -3.18 -1.29 3.94
C SER A 343 -4.57 -0.73 4.18
N GLY A 344 -4.70 0.51 4.63
CA GLY A 344 -6.01 1.02 4.97
C GLY A 344 -5.99 2.42 5.54
N GLN A 345 -7.13 3.08 5.39
CA GLN A 345 -7.39 4.40 5.95
C GLN A 345 -8.80 4.43 6.51
N ALA A 346 -8.93 4.98 7.72
CA ALA A 346 -10.20 5.33 8.29
C ALA A 346 -10.45 6.82 8.08
N ARG A 347 -11.71 7.15 7.80
CA ARG A 347 -12.16 8.53 7.61
C ARG A 347 -13.31 8.82 8.53
N LYS A 348 -13.29 9.99 9.15
CA LYS A 348 -14.36 10.50 10.01
C LYS A 348 -14.51 12.00 9.81
N PHE A 349 -15.72 12.52 9.89
CA PHE A 349 -15.98 13.96 9.88
C PHE A 349 -15.17 14.66 10.97
N ALA A 350 -14.52 15.77 10.59
CA ALA A 350 -13.79 16.62 11.51
C ALA A 350 -14.05 18.10 11.19
N PRO A 351 -14.40 18.92 12.20
CA PRO A 351 -14.69 20.34 11.98
C PRO A 351 -13.51 21.13 11.39
N VAL A 352 -12.28 20.83 11.81
CA VAL A 352 -11.08 21.57 11.38
C VAL A 352 -10.90 21.52 9.85
N PRO A 353 -10.73 20.36 9.19
CA PRO A 353 -10.56 20.32 7.74
C PRO A 353 -11.82 20.81 6.99
N PHE A 354 -13.02 20.64 7.56
CA PHE A 354 -14.24 21.19 6.99
C PHE A 354 -14.20 22.73 6.92
N PHE A 355 -13.99 23.41 8.04
CA PHE A 355 -13.96 24.87 8.08
C PHE A 355 -12.75 25.44 7.34
N THR A 356 -11.60 24.76 7.32
CA THR A 356 -10.45 25.17 6.51
C THR A 356 -10.78 25.12 5.01
N ASN A 357 -11.44 24.06 4.53
CA ASN A 357 -11.82 23.94 3.12
C ASN A 357 -12.98 24.88 2.73
N VAL A 358 -13.92 25.14 3.64
CA VAL A 358 -14.97 26.14 3.43
C VAL A 358 -14.36 27.55 3.38
N GLY A 359 -13.48 27.88 4.33
CA GLY A 359 -12.81 29.18 4.39
C GLY A 359 -11.94 29.46 3.17
N SER A 360 -11.13 28.50 2.75
CA SER A 360 -10.34 28.60 1.51
C SER A 360 -11.23 28.68 0.27
N GLY A 361 -12.33 27.92 0.22
CA GLY A 361 -13.32 27.97 -0.85
C GLY A 361 -14.03 29.34 -0.96
N LEU A 362 -14.37 29.96 0.17
CA LEU A 362 -14.93 31.31 0.21
C LEU A 362 -13.91 32.35 -0.23
N ALA A 363 -12.64 32.19 0.13
CA ALA A 363 -11.57 33.06 -0.34
C ALA A 363 -11.41 33.02 -1.88
N LEU A 364 -11.62 31.85 -2.52
CA LEU A 364 -11.62 31.74 -3.98
C LEU A 364 -12.69 32.60 -4.68
N LEU A 365 -13.79 32.96 -3.99
CA LEU A 365 -14.82 33.83 -4.58
C LEU A 365 -14.30 35.25 -4.88
N SER A 366 -13.21 35.68 -4.22
CA SER A 366 -12.54 36.94 -4.54
C SER A 366 -11.97 36.97 -5.96
N ILE A 367 -11.62 35.82 -6.52
CA ILE A 367 -11.14 35.72 -7.91
C ILE A 367 -12.25 36.10 -8.90
N ALA A 368 -13.52 35.82 -8.56
CA ALA A 368 -14.65 36.20 -9.40
C ALA A 368 -14.73 37.71 -9.59
N THR A 369 -14.49 38.50 -8.53
CA THR A 369 -14.52 39.97 -8.63
C THR A 369 -13.38 40.50 -9.49
N ILE A 370 -12.18 39.92 -9.40
CA ILE A 370 -11.03 40.30 -10.23
C ILE A 370 -11.31 40.00 -11.72
N ILE A 371 -11.84 38.82 -12.03
CA ILE A 371 -12.19 38.45 -13.40
C ILE A 371 -13.29 39.36 -13.94
N CYS A 372 -14.34 39.61 -13.15
CA CYS A 372 -15.41 40.52 -13.55
C CYS A 372 -14.90 41.95 -13.77
N ASP A 373 -13.99 42.44 -12.95
CA ASP A 373 -13.34 43.73 -13.13
C ASP A 373 -12.57 43.82 -14.45
N ILE A 374 -11.80 42.78 -14.79
CA ILE A 374 -11.11 42.70 -16.09
C ILE A 374 -12.11 42.76 -17.25
N VAL A 375 -13.19 41.97 -17.16
CA VAL A 375 -14.24 41.95 -18.19
C VAL A 375 -14.91 43.32 -18.34
N VAL A 376 -15.29 43.96 -17.22
CA VAL A 376 -16.01 45.24 -17.23
C VAL A 376 -15.13 46.38 -17.73
N LEU A 377 -13.86 46.43 -17.31
CA LEU A 377 -12.96 47.55 -17.59
C LEU A 377 -12.25 47.44 -18.93
N TYR A 378 -12.06 46.24 -19.48
CA TYR A 378 -11.27 46.07 -20.71
C TYR A 378 -12.09 45.53 -21.89
N ILE A 379 -13.11 44.70 -21.65
CA ILE A 379 -13.83 43.95 -22.71
C ILE A 379 -15.15 44.63 -23.11
N LEU A 380 -15.91 45.20 -22.17
CA LEU A 380 -17.23 45.77 -22.49
C LEU A 380 -17.14 47.03 -23.35
N LYS A 381 -18.12 47.21 -24.25
CA LYS A 381 -18.23 48.41 -25.11
C LYS A 381 -18.28 49.73 -24.31
N ALA A 382 -18.94 49.72 -23.16
CA ALA A 382 -19.06 50.89 -22.27
C ALA A 382 -17.90 51.02 -21.26
N ARG A 383 -16.74 50.43 -21.53
CA ARG A 383 -15.57 50.41 -20.63
C ARG A 383 -15.10 51.79 -20.14
N ALA A 384 -15.17 52.83 -20.98
CA ALA A 384 -14.73 54.18 -20.61
C ALA A 384 -15.58 54.75 -19.47
N LEU A 385 -16.90 54.57 -19.56
CA LEU A 385 -17.85 54.99 -18.52
C LEU A 385 -17.62 54.24 -17.20
N TYR A 386 -17.33 52.93 -17.25
CA TYR A 386 -17.02 52.16 -16.04
C TYR A 386 -15.68 52.56 -15.41
N LYS A 387 -14.66 52.89 -16.21
CA LYS A 387 -13.36 53.38 -15.71
C LYS A 387 -13.51 54.71 -14.99
N GLU A 388 -14.25 55.66 -15.55
CA GLU A 388 -14.47 56.97 -14.95
C GLU A 388 -15.21 56.89 -13.60
N LYS A 389 -16.17 55.97 -13.46
CA LYS A 389 -16.90 55.78 -12.20
C LYS A 389 -16.13 54.96 -11.17
N LYS A 390 -15.20 54.10 -11.59
CA LYS A 390 -14.37 53.28 -10.69
C LYS A 390 -13.14 54.03 -10.19
N TYR A 391 -12.46 54.76 -11.07
CA TYR A 391 -11.22 55.46 -10.77
C TYR A 391 -11.48 56.96 -10.64
N LEU A 392 -11.20 57.50 -9.47
CA LEU A 392 -11.06 58.94 -9.28
C LEU A 392 -9.60 59.30 -9.59
N GLN A 393 -9.36 59.96 -10.71
CA GLN A 393 -8.04 60.52 -11.01
C GLN A 393 -7.84 61.76 -10.16
N VAL A 394 -7.00 61.64 -9.13
CA VAL A 394 -6.57 62.78 -8.34
C VAL A 394 -5.26 63.27 -8.96
N VAL A 395 -5.33 64.36 -9.71
CA VAL A 395 -4.14 65.07 -10.21
C VAL A 395 -3.93 66.25 -9.26
N GLY A 396 -2.82 66.23 -8.54
CA GLY A 396 -2.37 67.34 -7.74
C GLY A 396 -0.87 67.25 -7.53
N ASP A 397 -0.20 68.40 -7.54
CA ASP A 397 1.17 68.51 -7.03
C ASP A 397 1.26 68.21 -5.53
N ASP A 398 0.11 68.07 -4.84
CA ASP A 398 -0.09 67.20 -3.68
C ASP A 398 -1.61 66.98 -3.49
N ALA A 399 -2.03 65.72 -3.45
CA ALA A 399 -3.42 65.26 -3.60
C ALA A 399 -4.35 65.57 -2.39
N TYR A 400 -4.75 66.84 -2.18
CA TYR A 400 -5.60 67.22 -1.03
C TYR A 400 -6.94 67.92 -1.31
N LYS A 401 -7.33 68.20 -2.57
CA LYS A 401 -8.60 68.90 -2.83
C LYS A 401 -9.40 68.25 -3.96
N ALA A 402 -10.37 67.41 -3.60
CA ALA A 402 -11.37 66.92 -4.55
C ALA A 402 -12.75 66.77 -3.90
N PHE A 403 -13.47 67.88 -3.70
CA PHE A 403 -14.95 67.91 -3.69
C PHE A 403 -15.44 69.31 -4.14
N PRO A 404 -16.29 69.43 -5.18
CA PRO A 404 -17.12 70.60 -5.37
C PRO A 404 -18.33 70.49 -4.43
N SER A 405 -18.42 71.40 -3.46
CA SER A 405 -19.55 71.54 -2.53
C SER A 405 -20.84 71.92 -3.27
N ALA A 406 -21.86 71.08 -3.15
CA ALA A 406 -23.21 71.38 -3.60
C ALA A 406 -23.88 72.41 -2.66
N GLY A 407 -24.04 73.64 -3.17
CA GLY A 407 -25.10 74.61 -2.89
C GLY A 407 -25.52 74.94 -1.44
N LYS A 408 -25.22 76.17 -0.99
CA LYS A 408 -26.17 77.24 -0.59
C LYS A 408 -25.41 78.41 0.08
N GLY A 409 -25.90 79.62 -0.14
CA GLY A 409 -25.22 80.86 0.22
C GLY A 409 -25.36 81.34 1.67
N ARG A 410 -24.70 82.50 1.87
CA ARG A 410 -24.70 83.45 3.00
C ARG A 410 -23.84 83.13 4.25
N SER A 411 -22.74 83.89 4.29
CA SER A 411 -22.23 84.72 5.40
C SER A 411 -21.74 84.06 6.68
N GLY A 412 -20.43 84.21 6.93
CA GLY A 412 -19.88 84.54 8.25
C GLY A 412 -19.00 83.49 8.92
N LYS A 413 -17.67 83.71 8.82
CA LYS A 413 -16.59 83.41 9.79
C LYS A 413 -16.68 82.13 10.64
N ASP A 414 -15.83 81.14 10.34
CA ASP A 414 -14.64 80.82 11.16
C ASP A 414 -13.86 79.66 10.51
N GLU A 415 -12.54 79.82 10.49
CA GLU A 415 -11.55 78.97 9.83
C GLU A 415 -11.11 77.80 10.74
N GLU A 416 -10.53 76.77 10.10
CA GLU A 416 -9.77 75.64 10.68
C GLU A 416 -10.55 74.51 11.37
N ASN A 417 -10.72 73.40 10.64
CA ASN A 417 -10.06 72.15 11.07
C ASN A 417 -9.88 71.16 9.91
N LEU A 418 -8.60 70.84 9.68
CA LEU A 418 -8.07 69.86 8.73
C LEU A 418 -8.64 68.46 8.99
N ILE A 419 -9.22 67.83 7.96
CA ILE A 419 -9.33 66.37 7.87
C ILE A 419 -8.03 65.87 7.24
N ARG A 420 -7.18 65.17 7.99
CA ARG A 420 -5.97 64.48 7.52
C ARG A 420 -6.25 63.01 7.18
N LEU A 421 -6.03 62.60 5.93
CA LEU A 421 -6.14 61.24 5.43
C LEU A 421 -4.73 60.64 5.37
N PHE A 422 -4.51 59.59 6.16
CA PHE A 422 -3.31 58.75 6.07
C PHE A 422 -3.48 57.76 4.90
N VAL A 423 -2.59 57.85 3.91
CA VAL A 423 -2.44 56.84 2.86
C VAL A 423 -1.48 55.79 3.38
N ASN A 424 -2.01 54.62 3.77
CA ASN A 424 -1.15 53.45 3.97
C ASN A 424 -1.07 52.69 2.65
N CYS A 425 0.07 52.85 1.99
CA CYS A 425 0.50 52.06 0.85
C CYS A 425 0.86 50.66 1.37
N MET A 426 0.04 49.66 1.10
CA MET A 426 0.38 48.25 1.38
C MET A 426 0.90 47.58 0.11
N THR A 427 2.22 47.61 -0.02
CA THR A 427 3.00 46.46 -0.49
C THR A 427 3.10 45.43 0.65
N LYS A 428 2.40 44.30 0.51
CA LYS A 428 2.88 42.94 0.81
C LYS A 428 1.80 41.91 0.51
#